data_AF-A0A934DWY5-F1
#
_entry.id   AF-A0A934DWY5-F1
#
_cell.length_a   1.000
_cell.length_b   1.000
_cell.length_c   1.000
_cell.angle_alpha   90.00
_cell.angle_beta   90.00
_cell.angle_gamma   90.00
#
_symmetry.space_group_name_H-M   'P 1'
#
loop_
_entity.id
_entity.type
_entity.pdbx_description
1 polymer ?
#
loop_
_entity_poly.entity_id
_entity_poly.type
_entity_poly.pdbx_seq_one_letter_code
_entity_poly.pdbx_strand_id
1 'polypeptide(L)'
;MVAEELVQDVRSDMKEGTSKVKTVKVATKKASKKAPKPKAAAKGKKAPKAPSAPKKGAVSKAGFVRSQPTTMPAKDVVAAGAKLGLSLSPDYIHKVRSTAKAKAKAPGKKAAPKKAPAGKVAAKKVAAKKVPKKAAPKKPVAKRAPKASAPRTIKAAGAGEAGFRKLVIDLGVVRAKSLLAEVERKLGALIAGK
;
A
#
# COMPACT_ATOMS: atom_id res chain seq x y z
N MET A 1 23.78 50.44 9.04
CA MET A 1 22.50 50.21 9.76
C MET A 1 21.32 50.42 8.81
N VAL A 2 21.13 49.58 7.78
CA VAL A 2 19.95 49.66 6.87
C VAL A 2 19.63 48.26 6.32
N ALA A 3 19.32 47.29 7.19
CA ALA A 3 19.04 45.92 6.76
C ALA A 3 17.94 45.22 7.58
N GLU A 4 16.92 45.96 8.02
CA GLU A 4 15.80 45.37 8.79
C GLU A 4 14.40 45.83 8.37
N GLU A 5 14.25 46.50 7.22
CA GLU A 5 12.97 47.10 6.80
C GLU A 5 12.45 46.54 5.46
N LEU A 6 12.51 45.22 5.25
CA LEU A 6 11.91 44.59 4.06
C LEU A 6 11.26 43.23 4.32
N VAL A 7 10.74 43.02 5.55
CA VAL A 7 10.09 41.75 5.94
C VAL A 7 8.60 41.93 6.30
N GLN A 8 8.06 43.15 6.26
CA GLN A 8 6.67 43.40 6.69
C GLN A 8 5.62 43.43 5.55
N ASP A 9 5.99 43.58 4.27
CA ASP A 9 4.99 43.77 3.20
C ASP A 9 4.39 42.50 2.58
N VAL A 10 4.94 41.30 2.81
CA VAL A 10 4.40 40.07 2.20
C VAL A 10 3.23 39.46 3.01
N ARG A 11 2.93 39.98 4.20
CA ARG A 11 1.96 39.35 5.13
C ARG A 11 0.53 39.91 5.04
N SER A 12 0.28 40.94 4.23
CA SER A 12 -1.02 41.62 4.19
C SER A 12 -2.00 41.10 3.11
N ASP A 13 -1.56 40.37 2.09
CA ASP A 13 -2.42 39.99 0.96
C ASP A 13 -3.14 38.63 1.06
N MET A 14 -3.07 37.92 2.19
CA MET A 14 -3.73 36.61 2.34
C MET A 14 -5.13 36.66 2.97
N LYS A 15 -5.81 37.82 3.04
CA LYS A 15 -7.05 37.95 3.83
C LYS A 15 -8.37 38.18 3.09
N GLU A 16 -8.41 38.33 1.77
CA GLU A 16 -9.68 38.56 1.07
C GLU A 16 -9.84 37.65 -0.16
N GLY A 17 -10.55 36.54 0.03
CA GLY A 17 -10.77 35.59 -1.07
C GLY A 17 -11.83 34.53 -0.80
N THR A 18 -12.84 34.80 0.02
CA THR A 18 -14.03 33.93 0.13
C THR A 18 -15.11 34.39 -0.85
N SER A 19 -14.92 34.09 -2.13
CA SER A 19 -15.95 34.29 -3.15
C SER A 19 -16.94 33.12 -3.16
N LYS A 20 -18.22 33.49 -2.97
CA LYS A 20 -19.42 32.65 -2.99
C LYS A 20 -19.48 31.80 -4.27
N VAL A 21 -19.33 30.48 -4.16
CA VAL A 21 -19.65 29.55 -5.25
C VAL A 21 -21.12 29.14 -5.14
N LYS A 22 -21.93 29.66 -6.07
CA LYS A 22 -23.32 29.27 -6.32
C LYS A 22 -23.42 27.76 -6.58
N THR A 23 -24.23 27.09 -5.78
CA THR A 23 -24.72 25.72 -6.01
C THR A 23 -25.59 25.67 -7.27
N VAL A 24 -25.09 25.04 -8.34
CA VAL A 24 -25.91 24.62 -9.48
C VAL A 24 -26.42 23.21 -9.21
N LYS A 25 -27.73 23.13 -8.93
CA LYS A 25 -28.49 21.91 -8.70
C LYS A 25 -28.79 21.25 -10.04
N VAL A 26 -27.93 20.32 -10.47
CA VAL A 26 -28.22 19.47 -11.64
C VAL A 26 -29.02 18.27 -11.17
N ALA A 27 -30.31 18.32 -11.46
CA ALA A 27 -31.21 17.18 -11.36
C ALA A 27 -30.96 16.24 -12.55
N THR A 28 -30.40 15.05 -12.29
CA THR A 28 -30.46 13.94 -13.23
C THR A 28 -31.52 12.94 -12.80
N LYS A 29 -32.49 12.87 -13.69
CA LYS A 29 -33.74 12.13 -13.68
C LYS A 29 -33.46 10.71 -14.21
N LYS A 30 -33.88 9.72 -13.41
CA LYS A 30 -34.67 8.55 -13.83
C LYS A 30 -34.03 7.47 -14.72
N ALA A 31 -34.42 6.23 -14.39
CA ALA A 31 -34.37 5.00 -15.19
C ALA A 31 -32.97 4.33 -15.29
N SER A 32 -32.77 3.03 -15.08
CA SER A 32 -33.66 1.89 -15.32
C SER A 32 -33.04 0.58 -14.81
N LYS A 33 -33.92 -0.40 -14.60
CA LYS A 33 -33.76 -1.85 -14.85
C LYS A 33 -32.82 -2.70 -13.98
N LYS A 34 -33.49 -3.23 -12.95
CA LYS A 34 -33.57 -4.63 -12.51
C LYS A 34 -33.26 -5.72 -13.57
N ALA A 35 -32.50 -6.73 -13.11
CA ALA A 35 -32.37 -8.15 -13.56
C ALA A 35 -31.27 -8.53 -14.59
N PRO A 36 -30.78 -9.79 -14.62
CA PRO A 36 -30.52 -10.77 -13.54
C PRO A 36 -29.07 -11.33 -13.56
N LYS A 37 -28.73 -12.07 -12.51
CA LYS A 37 -27.47 -12.82 -12.31
C LYS A 37 -27.18 -13.81 -13.47
N PRO A 38 -25.98 -13.81 -14.08
CA PRO A 38 -25.49 -15.00 -14.77
C PRO A 38 -24.95 -16.01 -13.75
N LYS A 39 -25.51 -17.21 -13.83
CA LYS A 39 -25.14 -18.41 -13.07
C LYS A 39 -23.70 -18.83 -13.37
N ALA A 40 -23.13 -19.51 -12.38
CA ALA A 40 -21.79 -20.06 -12.34
C ALA A 40 -21.40 -20.83 -13.62
N ALA A 41 -20.36 -20.36 -14.28
CA ALA A 41 -19.53 -21.18 -15.15
C ALA A 41 -18.30 -21.63 -14.35
N ALA A 42 -18.15 -22.95 -14.25
CA ALA A 42 -17.10 -23.65 -13.52
C ALA A 42 -15.70 -23.15 -13.92
N LYS A 43 -15.01 -22.51 -12.97
CA LYS A 43 -13.58 -22.23 -13.09
C LYS A 43 -12.82 -23.55 -13.04
N GLY A 44 -12.41 -24.02 -14.22
CA GLY A 44 -11.38 -25.03 -14.37
C GLY A 44 -10.17 -24.65 -13.51
N LYS A 45 -9.72 -25.61 -12.70
CA LYS A 45 -8.49 -25.54 -11.91
C LYS A 45 -7.30 -25.46 -12.87
N LYS A 46 -6.99 -24.26 -13.39
CA LYS A 46 -5.69 -24.02 -14.04
C LYS A 46 -4.63 -24.24 -12.97
N ALA A 47 -3.81 -25.27 -13.19
CA ALA A 47 -2.66 -25.57 -12.35
C ALA A 47 -1.84 -24.28 -12.13
N PRO A 48 -1.35 -24.02 -10.91
CA PRO A 48 -0.55 -22.82 -10.64
C PRO A 48 0.67 -22.85 -11.56
N LYS A 49 0.71 -21.90 -12.50
CA LYS A 49 1.87 -21.68 -13.37
C LYS A 49 3.05 -21.39 -12.46
N ALA A 50 4.07 -22.24 -12.51
CA ALA A 50 5.26 -22.10 -11.68
C ALA A 50 5.81 -20.67 -11.86
N PRO A 51 6.16 -19.96 -10.76
CA PRO A 51 6.72 -18.63 -10.87
C PRO A 51 7.98 -18.71 -11.73
N SER A 52 8.02 -17.92 -12.82
CA SER A 52 9.20 -17.83 -13.66
C SER A 52 10.39 -17.42 -12.79
N ALA A 53 11.48 -18.18 -12.87
CA ALA A 53 12.69 -17.88 -12.13
C ALA A 53 13.15 -16.45 -12.48
N PRO A 54 13.49 -15.61 -11.48
CA PRO A 54 13.94 -14.26 -11.75
C PRO A 54 15.22 -14.31 -12.59
N LYS A 55 15.32 -13.46 -13.62
CA LYS A 55 16.55 -13.27 -14.40
C LYS A 55 17.67 -12.89 -13.43
N LYS A 56 18.77 -13.66 -13.42
CA LYS A 56 19.95 -13.40 -12.58
C LYS A 56 20.40 -11.96 -12.81
N GLY A 57 20.38 -11.13 -11.76
CA GLY A 57 20.77 -9.71 -11.81
C GLY A 57 19.63 -8.71 -11.58
N ALA A 58 18.36 -9.10 -11.75
CA ALA A 58 17.25 -8.21 -11.42
C ALA A 58 17.00 -8.20 -9.91
N VAL A 59 17.12 -7.03 -9.27
CA VAL A 59 16.81 -6.88 -7.84
C VAL A 59 15.33 -7.18 -7.63
N SER A 60 15.03 -8.30 -6.95
CA SER A 60 13.65 -8.66 -6.67
C SER A 60 12.99 -7.62 -5.76
N LYS A 61 11.72 -7.26 -6.02
CA LYS A 61 10.96 -6.29 -5.21
C LYS A 61 11.00 -6.62 -3.71
N ALA A 62 10.82 -7.89 -3.36
CA ALA A 62 10.89 -8.34 -1.97
C ALA A 62 12.31 -8.26 -1.40
N GLY A 63 13.33 -8.55 -2.21
CA GLY A 63 14.73 -8.43 -1.82
C GLY A 63 15.08 -6.99 -1.46
N PHE A 64 14.71 -6.05 -2.34
CA PHE A 64 14.89 -4.62 -2.10
C PHE A 64 14.23 -4.16 -0.80
N VAL A 65 12.97 -4.54 -0.55
CA VAL A 65 12.27 -4.15 0.69
C VAL A 65 12.93 -4.71 1.96
N ARG A 66 13.54 -5.91 1.88
CA ARG A 66 14.21 -6.55 3.02
C ARG A 66 15.59 -5.97 3.30
N SER A 67 16.27 -5.41 2.29
CA SER A 67 17.57 -4.77 2.48
C SER A 67 17.45 -3.35 3.04
N GLN A 68 16.26 -2.74 3.01
CA GLN A 68 16.03 -1.44 3.62
C GLN A 68 15.88 -1.53 5.15
N PRO A 69 16.30 -0.50 5.91
CA PRO A 69 16.14 -0.46 7.35
C PRO A 69 14.67 -0.52 7.77
N THR A 70 14.40 -1.19 8.89
CA THR A 70 13.04 -1.39 9.42
C THR A 70 12.44 -0.11 10.02
N THR A 71 13.28 0.83 10.43
CA THR A 71 12.91 2.17 10.94
C THR A 71 12.45 3.12 9.84
N MET A 72 12.88 2.91 8.59
CA MET A 72 12.51 3.76 7.46
C MET A 72 11.02 3.61 7.13
N PRO A 73 10.26 4.70 6.95
CA PRO A 73 8.83 4.62 6.69
C PRO A 73 8.54 4.05 5.29
N ALA A 74 7.37 3.43 5.12
CA ALA A 74 7.03 2.76 3.87
C ALA A 74 7.02 3.71 2.65
N LYS A 75 6.67 4.99 2.85
CA LYS A 75 6.67 6.00 1.79
C LYS A 75 8.05 6.20 1.17
N ASP A 76 9.08 6.30 2.01
CA ASP A 76 10.45 6.54 1.54
C ASP A 76 11.00 5.31 0.81
N VAL A 77 10.61 4.11 1.24
CA VAL A 77 10.95 2.86 0.54
C VAL A 77 10.29 2.81 -0.85
N VAL A 78 9.05 3.31 -1.01
CA VAL A 78 8.42 3.43 -2.33
C VAL A 78 9.19 4.42 -3.20
N ALA A 79 9.56 5.58 -2.67
CA ALA A 79 10.35 6.56 -3.41
C ALA A 79 11.72 6.01 -3.84
N ALA A 80 12.42 5.30 -2.96
CA ALA A 80 13.69 4.65 -3.28
C ALA A 80 13.51 3.52 -4.30
N GLY A 81 12.44 2.73 -4.21
CA GLY A 81 12.12 1.69 -5.19
C GLY A 81 11.78 2.26 -6.57
N ALA A 82 11.07 3.39 -6.63
CA ALA A 82 10.74 4.07 -7.88
C ALA A 82 11.98 4.54 -8.63
N LYS A 83 13.03 4.99 -7.92
CA LYS A 83 14.34 5.32 -8.51
C LYS A 83 15.01 4.12 -9.20
N LEU A 84 14.68 2.90 -8.79
CA LEU A 84 15.17 1.65 -9.38
C LEU A 84 14.18 1.06 -10.40
N GLY A 85 13.15 1.80 -10.80
CA GLY A 85 12.09 1.31 -11.68
C GLY A 85 11.18 0.24 -11.05
N LEU A 86 11.17 0.13 -9.71
CA LEU A 86 10.32 -0.81 -8.99
C LEU A 86 9.01 -0.15 -8.54
N SER A 87 7.89 -0.59 -9.10
CA SER A 87 6.57 -0.23 -8.57
C SER A 87 6.28 -1.02 -7.28
N LEU A 88 6.33 -0.34 -6.13
CA LEU A 88 6.05 -0.85 -4.79
C LEU A 88 4.81 -0.16 -4.22
N SER A 89 3.94 -0.91 -3.52
CA SER A 89 2.85 -0.33 -2.73
C SER A 89 3.21 -0.34 -1.23
N PRO A 90 2.68 0.62 -0.44
CA PRO A 90 2.87 0.62 1.02
C PRO A 90 2.42 -0.70 1.67
N ASP A 91 1.26 -1.22 1.27
CA ASP A 91 0.74 -2.50 1.77
C ASP A 91 1.66 -3.68 1.47
N TYR A 92 2.27 -3.70 0.28
CA TYR A 92 3.25 -4.72 -0.08
C TYR A 92 4.48 -4.67 0.83
N ILE A 93 4.98 -3.47 1.13
CA ILE A 93 6.11 -3.27 2.03
C ILE A 93 5.79 -3.82 3.43
N HIS A 94 4.62 -3.50 3.98
CA HIS A 94 4.19 -4.01 5.28
C HIS A 94 4.05 -5.54 5.29
N LYS A 95 3.52 -6.15 4.22
CA LYS A 95 3.45 -7.63 4.09
C LYS A 95 4.84 -8.27 4.02
N VAL A 96 5.76 -7.71 3.25
CA VAL A 96 7.13 -8.24 3.16
C VAL A 96 7.88 -8.10 4.49
N ARG A 97 7.76 -6.95 5.17
CA ARG A 97 8.40 -6.72 6.48
C ARG A 97 7.82 -7.59 7.58
N SER A 98 6.50 -7.74 7.65
CA SER A 98 5.85 -8.61 8.65
C SER A 98 6.21 -10.07 8.46
N THR A 99 6.25 -10.57 7.22
CA THR A 99 6.68 -11.95 6.94
C THR A 99 8.15 -12.18 7.25
N ALA A 100 9.02 -11.20 6.99
CA ALA A 100 10.43 -11.27 7.37
C ALA A 100 10.59 -11.31 8.91
N LYS A 101 9.87 -10.46 9.64
CA LYS A 101 9.86 -10.43 11.10
C LYS A 101 9.31 -11.72 11.71
N ALA A 102 8.25 -12.29 11.13
CA ALA A 102 7.69 -13.57 11.57
C ALA A 102 8.68 -14.71 11.38
N LYS A 103 9.45 -14.72 10.28
CA LYS A 103 10.52 -15.70 10.05
C LYS A 103 11.67 -15.53 11.04
N ALA A 104 12.06 -14.30 11.37
CA ALA A 104 13.11 -14.04 12.36
C ALA A 104 12.71 -14.49 13.77
N LYS A 105 11.42 -14.37 14.12
CA LYS A 105 10.88 -14.78 15.43
C LYS A 105 10.53 -16.26 15.55
N ALA A 106 10.66 -17.04 14.49
CA ALA A 106 10.47 -18.48 14.56
C ALA A 106 11.85 -19.15 14.72
N PRO A 107 12.38 -19.28 15.95
CA PRO A 107 13.59 -20.04 16.16
C PRO A 107 13.32 -21.49 15.73
N GLY A 108 14.05 -21.99 14.73
CA GLY A 108 14.31 -23.43 14.64
C GLY A 108 13.55 -24.26 13.61
N LYS A 109 12.65 -23.75 12.76
CA LYS A 109 12.28 -24.53 11.55
C LYS A 109 13.30 -24.30 10.44
N LYS A 110 14.52 -24.82 10.65
CA LYS A 110 15.42 -25.13 9.55
C LYS A 110 14.61 -25.96 8.57
N ALA A 111 14.31 -25.38 7.40
CA ALA A 111 13.75 -26.14 6.30
C ALA A 111 14.75 -27.26 6.03
N ALA A 112 14.38 -28.49 6.37
CA ALA A 112 15.07 -29.65 5.85
C ALA A 112 15.16 -29.45 4.33
N PRO A 113 16.35 -29.60 3.72
CA PRO A 113 16.49 -29.46 2.28
C PRO A 113 15.47 -30.40 1.65
N LYS A 114 14.59 -29.86 0.81
CA LYS A 114 13.69 -30.69 0.00
C LYS A 114 14.57 -31.60 -0.84
N LYS A 115 14.78 -32.84 -0.40
CA LYS A 115 15.15 -33.94 -1.29
C LYS A 115 14.14 -33.93 -2.43
N ALA A 116 14.65 -33.96 -3.65
CA ALA A 116 13.86 -34.01 -4.87
C ALA A 116 12.79 -35.11 -4.78
N PRO A 117 11.58 -34.92 -5.34
CA PRO A 117 10.57 -35.98 -5.38
C PRO A 117 10.99 -37.00 -6.43
N ALA A 118 11.78 -37.99 -6.03
CA ALA A 118 11.90 -39.24 -6.75
C ALA A 118 10.82 -40.20 -6.24
N GLY A 119 10.00 -40.71 -7.17
CA GLY A 119 9.34 -42.00 -7.00
C GLY A 119 7.88 -41.99 -6.54
N LYS A 120 7.00 -42.32 -7.49
CA LYS A 120 5.73 -43.05 -7.28
C LYS A 120 5.95 -44.29 -6.42
N VAL A 121 5.01 -44.59 -5.50
CA VAL A 121 4.22 -45.84 -5.36
C VAL A 121 3.29 -45.69 -4.13
N ALA A 122 1.97 -45.65 -4.33
CA ALA A 122 1.04 -46.77 -4.18
C ALA A 122 0.69 -47.15 -2.72
N ALA A 123 -0.58 -46.93 -2.39
CA ALA A 123 -1.45 -47.70 -1.49
C ALA A 123 -0.91 -48.19 -0.12
N LYS A 124 -1.56 -47.73 0.98
CA LYS A 124 -2.20 -48.67 1.92
C LYS A 124 -3.30 -48.02 2.77
N LYS A 125 -4.49 -48.59 2.59
CA LYS A 125 -5.70 -48.53 3.39
C LYS A 125 -5.48 -49.27 4.71
N VAL A 126 -5.81 -48.66 5.86
CA VAL A 126 -6.27 -49.27 7.13
C VAL A 126 -6.72 -48.12 8.04
N ALA A 127 -8.03 -47.90 8.23
CA ALA A 127 -8.92 -48.62 9.15
C ALA A 127 -8.62 -48.36 10.63
N ALA A 128 -9.52 -47.57 11.23
CA ALA A 128 -10.09 -47.68 12.58
C ALA A 128 -9.22 -48.22 13.74
N LYS A 129 -9.00 -47.37 14.76
CA LYS A 129 -9.18 -47.82 16.15
C LYS A 129 -9.54 -46.66 17.10
N LYS A 130 -10.79 -46.75 17.56
CA LYS A 130 -11.44 -46.12 18.71
C LYS A 130 -10.77 -46.57 20.01
N VAL A 131 -10.40 -45.66 20.94
CA VAL A 131 -10.65 -45.80 22.39
C VAL A 131 -10.57 -44.41 23.08
N PRO A 132 -11.52 -44.04 23.95
CA PRO A 132 -11.53 -42.79 24.74
C PRO A 132 -10.75 -42.95 26.06
N LYS A 133 -10.15 -41.88 26.58
CA LYS A 133 -9.85 -41.81 28.02
C LYS A 133 -9.64 -40.38 28.55
N LYS A 134 -10.50 -40.08 29.52
CA LYS A 134 -10.20 -39.51 30.83
C LYS A 134 -10.21 -37.98 31.00
N ALA A 135 -11.13 -37.60 31.87
CA ALA A 135 -11.38 -36.30 32.47
C ALA A 135 -10.16 -35.64 33.11
N ALA A 136 -10.13 -34.31 32.95
CA ALA A 136 -9.79 -33.21 33.89
C ALA A 136 -8.74 -33.45 35.00
N PRO A 137 -7.90 -32.42 35.29
CA PRO A 137 -8.39 -31.39 36.20
C PRO A 137 -8.04 -29.94 35.81
N LYS A 138 -8.96 -29.06 36.23
CA LYS A 138 -8.83 -27.61 36.33
C LYS A 138 -7.62 -27.23 37.18
N LYS A 139 -6.86 -26.20 36.79
CA LYS A 139 -6.40 -25.17 37.74
C LYS A 139 -6.37 -23.77 37.07
N PRO A 140 -6.63 -22.71 37.86
CA PRO A 140 -6.88 -21.36 37.37
C PRO A 140 -5.64 -20.47 37.48
N VAL A 141 -5.80 -19.19 37.11
CA VAL A 141 -4.95 -18.03 37.44
C VAL A 141 -3.88 -17.67 36.39
N ALA A 142 -4.19 -16.67 35.56
CA ALA A 142 -3.26 -15.58 35.26
C ALA A 142 -3.96 -14.39 34.57
N LYS A 143 -4.09 -13.29 35.34
CA LYS A 143 -3.96 -11.88 34.93
C LYS A 143 -4.47 -11.49 33.53
N ARG A 144 -5.66 -10.90 33.51
CA ARG A 144 -6.20 -10.11 32.38
C ARG A 144 -5.32 -8.88 32.14
N ALA A 145 -4.58 -8.88 31.03
CA ALA A 145 -3.97 -7.69 30.42
C ALA A 145 -5.02 -6.93 29.56
N PRO A 146 -4.86 -5.60 29.35
CA PRO A 146 -5.91 -4.73 28.81
C PRO A 146 -6.27 -5.04 27.35
N LYS A 147 -7.58 -4.98 27.06
CA LYS A 147 -8.18 -5.13 25.74
C LYS A 147 -7.49 -4.22 24.71
N ALA A 148 -6.82 -4.84 23.74
CA ALA A 148 -6.35 -4.18 22.54
C ALA A 148 -7.53 -3.52 21.81
N SER A 149 -7.44 -2.21 21.64
CA SER A 149 -8.33 -1.37 20.85
C SER A 149 -8.48 -1.93 19.43
N ALA A 150 -9.72 -2.23 19.04
CA ALA A 150 -10.07 -2.67 17.70
C ALA A 150 -9.58 -1.68 16.61
N PRO A 151 -9.20 -2.17 15.42
CA PRO A 151 -8.82 -1.30 14.31
C PRO A 151 -10.01 -0.40 13.94
N ARG A 152 -9.82 0.91 14.10
CA ARG A 152 -10.79 1.92 13.65
C ARG A 152 -10.86 1.84 12.12
N THR A 153 -11.90 1.18 11.61
CA THR A 153 -12.30 1.27 10.22
C THR A 153 -12.71 2.72 9.95
N ILE A 154 -11.84 3.45 9.24
CA ILE A 154 -12.13 4.81 8.80
C ILE A 154 -13.21 4.70 7.73
N LYS A 155 -14.47 4.78 8.16
CA LYS A 155 -15.61 4.83 7.27
C LYS A 155 -15.50 6.17 6.54
N ALA A 156 -15.07 6.12 5.27
CA ALA A 156 -14.99 7.28 4.40
C ALA A 156 -16.41 7.83 4.18
N ALA A 157 -16.83 8.72 5.06
CA ALA A 157 -17.99 9.56 4.84
C ALA A 157 -17.72 10.37 3.56
N GLY A 158 -18.75 10.55 2.73
CA GLY A 158 -18.68 11.02 1.33
C GLY A 158 -18.09 12.42 1.06
N ALA A 159 -17.36 13.01 2.01
CA ALA A 159 -16.55 14.22 1.84
C ALA A 159 -15.13 13.95 1.25
N GLY A 160 -14.71 12.68 1.17
CA GLY A 160 -13.33 12.32 0.79
C GLY A 160 -12.97 12.60 -0.68
N GLU A 161 -13.91 12.39 -1.61
CA GLU A 161 -13.57 12.46 -3.04
C GLU A 161 -13.53 13.90 -3.58
N ALA A 162 -14.47 14.75 -3.17
CA ALA A 162 -14.44 16.17 -3.55
C ALA A 162 -13.21 16.89 -2.99
N GLY A 163 -12.88 16.64 -1.72
CA GLY A 163 -11.66 17.17 -1.10
C GLY A 163 -10.40 16.66 -1.79
N PHE A 164 -10.37 15.37 -2.13
CA PHE A 164 -9.26 14.79 -2.88
C PHE A 164 -9.09 15.42 -4.28
N ARG A 165 -10.19 15.58 -5.04
CA ARG A 165 -10.15 16.23 -6.36
C ARG A 165 -9.62 17.66 -6.26
N LYS A 166 -10.08 18.44 -5.28
CA LYS A 166 -9.57 19.79 -5.03
C LYS A 166 -8.06 19.77 -4.75
N LEU A 167 -7.61 18.87 -3.88
CA LEU A 167 -6.20 18.76 -3.51
C LEU A 167 -5.32 18.34 -4.71
N VAL A 168 -5.82 17.44 -5.57
CA VAL A 168 -5.14 17.06 -6.81
C VAL A 168 -5.03 18.23 -7.79
N ILE A 169 -6.09 19.03 -7.93
CA ILE A 169 -6.07 20.23 -8.78
C ILE A 169 -5.08 21.24 -8.23
N ASP A 170 -5.16 21.56 -6.93
CA ASP A 170 -4.27 22.53 -6.28
C ASP A 170 -2.79 22.11 -6.43
N LEU A 171 -2.48 20.84 -6.19
CA LEU A 171 -1.13 20.30 -6.35
C LEU A 171 -0.67 20.30 -7.82
N GLY A 172 -1.59 20.00 -8.76
CA GLY A 172 -1.33 20.02 -10.19
C GLY A 172 -0.99 21.42 -10.69
N VAL A 173 -1.74 22.45 -10.27
CA VAL A 173 -1.52 23.85 -10.66
C VAL A 173 -0.19 24.36 -10.13
N VAL A 174 0.16 24.09 -8.88
CA VAL A 174 1.45 24.47 -8.30
C VAL A 174 2.61 23.85 -9.10
N ARG A 175 2.50 22.56 -9.44
CA ARG A 175 3.53 21.89 -10.23
C ARG A 175 3.63 22.43 -11.65
N ALA A 176 2.51 22.75 -12.29
CA ALA A 176 2.50 23.35 -13.63
C ALA A 176 3.21 24.72 -13.64
N LYS A 177 2.97 25.57 -12.63
CA LYS A 177 3.66 26.85 -12.48
C LYS A 177 5.17 26.70 -12.31
N SER A 178 5.61 25.73 -11.50
CA SER A 178 7.04 25.44 -11.33
C SER A 178 7.72 25.02 -12.65
N LEU A 179 7.06 24.17 -13.44
CA LEU A 179 7.59 23.74 -14.74
C LEU A 179 7.65 24.89 -15.74
N LEU A 180 6.64 25.76 -15.75
CA LEU A 180 6.65 26.99 -16.57
C LEU A 180 7.81 27.90 -16.19
N ALA A 181 8.03 28.16 -14.89
CA ALA A 181 9.15 28.98 -14.43
C ALA A 181 10.53 28.39 -14.82
N GLU A 182 10.68 27.06 -14.78
CA GLU A 182 11.90 26.40 -15.26
C GLU A 182 12.11 26.56 -16.77
N VAL A 183 11.04 26.47 -17.55
CA VAL A 183 11.09 26.66 -19.01
C VAL A 183 11.40 28.11 -19.35
N GLU A 184 10.77 29.07 -18.69
CA GLU A 184 11.05 30.51 -18.85
C GLU A 184 12.51 30.83 -18.50
N ARG A 185 13.04 30.26 -17.42
CA ARG A 185 14.45 30.43 -17.04
C ARG A 185 15.41 29.87 -18.09
N LYS A 186 15.11 28.70 -18.66
CA LYS A 186 15.93 28.10 -19.71
C LYS A 186 15.86 28.88 -21.02
N LEU A 187 14.67 29.32 -21.41
CA LEU A 187 14.49 30.19 -22.57
C LEU A 187 15.22 31.52 -22.38
N GLY A 188 15.12 32.12 -21.20
CA GLY A 188 15.87 33.34 -20.86
C GLY A 188 17.38 33.14 -20.94
N ALA A 189 17.91 32.00 -20.49
CA ALA A 189 19.34 31.68 -20.61
C ALA A 189 19.78 31.54 -22.07
N LEU A 190 18.99 30.80 -22.87
CA LEU A 190 19.24 30.62 -24.32
C LEU A 190 19.21 31.96 -25.07
N ILE A 191 18.23 32.82 -24.79
CA ILE A 191 18.12 34.15 -25.41
C ILE A 191 19.28 35.06 -24.96
N ALA A 192 19.72 34.95 -23.71
CA ALA A 192 20.86 35.69 -23.18
C ALA A 192 22.22 35.14 -23.66
N GLY A 193 22.23 34.09 -24.49
CA GLY A 193 23.46 33.48 -25.00
C GLY A 193 24.30 32.78 -23.92
N LYS A 194 23.67 32.29 -22.85
CA LYS A 194 24.31 31.52 -21.77
C LYS A 194 24.05 30.02 -21.88
#